data_AF-A0A816DIP8-F1
#
_entry.id   AF-A0A816DIP8-F1
#
_cell.length_a   1.000
_cell.length_b   1.000
_cell.length_c   1.000
_cell.angle_alpha   90.00
_cell.angle_beta   90.00
_cell.angle_gamma   90.00
#
_symmetry.space_group_name_H-M   'P 1'
#
loop_
_entity.id
_entity.type
_entity.pdbx_description
1 polymer ?
#
loop_
_entity_poly.entity_id
_entity_poly.type
_entity_poly.pdbx_seq_one_letter_code
_entity_poly.pdbx_strand_id
1 'polypeptide(L)'
;MSTTFSFIGKQIIIYCGTPIFISGICGGLLNTLVLLSLRTFRKNSCAFYLTIMSIFNIGQLFTGLFSRIMNSLYDIDGTETSLFYCKFRFYFFHICTTTSLTCLCLATFDQYCSTCSRPRWQQLCNIKLAHRLVIISMIIWALHGIPFIVYFNHIQSPITKKITCTSTNVIFTQYRAFFIIPGLIGYLPVTIATLFGLMAYYNVKQATYREVPLIRRELDKQLTIMVLVQVIFPLVNFM
;
A
#
# COMPACT_ATOMS: atom_id res chain seq x y z
N MET A 1 -34.11 12.24 -4.06
CA MET A 1 -33.01 12.38 -3.08
C MET A 1 -31.77 11.57 -3.46
N SER A 2 -31.87 10.33 -3.93
CA SER A 2 -30.72 9.49 -4.32
C SER A 2 -29.88 10.02 -5.50
N THR A 3 -30.49 10.79 -6.41
CA THR A 3 -29.83 11.34 -7.62
C THR A 3 -28.86 12.48 -7.29
N THR A 4 -29.23 13.35 -6.35
CA THR A 4 -28.39 14.48 -5.91
C THR A 4 -27.12 13.99 -5.20
N PHE A 5 -27.21 12.96 -4.35
CA PHE A 5 -26.04 12.37 -3.69
C PHE A 5 -25.08 11.70 -4.67
N SER A 6 -25.61 10.97 -5.67
CA SER A 6 -24.78 10.35 -6.71
C SER A 6 -24.04 11.41 -7.54
N PHE A 7 -24.72 12.51 -7.88
CA PHE A 7 -24.11 13.64 -8.59
C PHE A 7 -22.98 14.30 -7.79
N ILE A 8 -23.22 14.61 -6.51
CA ILE A 8 -22.18 15.18 -5.63
C ILE A 8 -20.98 14.23 -5.51
N GLY A 9 -21.22 12.93 -5.33
CA GLY A 9 -20.16 11.93 -5.26
C GLY A 9 -19.28 11.89 -6.51
N LYS A 10 -19.89 11.96 -7.71
CA LYS A 10 -19.15 12.05 -8.98
C LYS A 10 -18.27 13.30 -9.05
N GLN A 11 -18.82 14.46 -8.68
CA GLN A 11 -18.07 15.73 -8.70
C GLN A 11 -16.87 15.69 -7.75
N ILE A 12 -17.03 15.13 -6.55
CA ILE A 12 -15.92 14.96 -5.59
C ILE A 12 -14.83 14.05 -6.18
N ILE A 13 -15.20 12.91 -6.77
CA ILE A 13 -14.21 11.99 -7.37
C ILE A 13 -13.45 12.67 -8.51
N ILE A 14 -14.10 13.50 -9.32
CA ILE A 14 -13.45 14.18 -10.43
C ILE A 14 -12.53 15.30 -9.92
N TYR A 15 -13.07 16.24 -9.13
CA TYR A 15 -12.33 17.42 -8.69
C TYR A 15 -11.26 17.13 -7.63
N CYS A 16 -11.49 16.19 -6.71
CA CYS A 16 -10.51 15.80 -5.71
C CYS A 16 -9.65 14.61 -6.19
N GLY A 17 -10.24 13.62 -6.86
CA GLY A 17 -9.52 12.42 -7.28
C GLY A 17 -8.47 12.70 -8.36
N THR A 18 -8.76 13.55 -9.34
CA THR A 18 -7.81 13.89 -10.42
C THR A 18 -6.51 14.51 -9.91
N PRO A 19 -6.51 15.57 -9.08
CA PRO A 19 -5.27 16.13 -8.53
C PRO A 19 -4.55 15.15 -7.60
N ILE A 20 -5.26 14.33 -6.82
CA ILE A 20 -4.65 13.27 -5.99
C ILE A 20 -3.94 12.24 -6.88
N PHE A 21 -4.55 11.85 -8.00
CA PHE A 21 -3.96 10.91 -8.93
C PHE A 21 -2.68 11.45 -9.57
N ILE A 22 -2.72 12.69 -10.09
CA ILE A 22 -1.56 13.33 -10.73
C ILE A 22 -0.43 13.52 -9.72
N SER A 23 -0.73 14.11 -8.57
CA SER A 23 0.28 14.33 -7.51
C SER A 23 0.83 13.01 -6.98
N GLY A 24 0.00 11.99 -6.80
CA GLY A 24 0.41 10.65 -6.37
C GLY A 24 1.35 9.95 -7.35
N ILE A 25 1.08 10.03 -8.65
CA ILE A 25 1.98 9.47 -9.68
C ILE A 25 3.29 10.24 -9.71
N CYS A 26 3.25 11.57 -9.82
CA CYS A 26 4.46 12.38 -9.87
C CYS A 26 5.32 12.16 -8.62
N GLY A 27 4.72 12.22 -7.43
CA GLY A 27 5.41 11.98 -6.16
C GLY A 27 5.98 10.57 -6.06
N GLY A 28 5.21 9.54 -6.45
CA GLY A 28 5.67 8.15 -6.44
C GLY A 28 6.84 7.90 -7.39
N LEU A 29 6.82 8.47 -8.59
CA LEU A 29 7.90 8.37 -9.56
C LEU A 29 9.16 9.08 -9.06
N LEU A 30 9.04 10.33 -8.60
CA LEU A 30 10.16 11.08 -8.04
C LEU A 30 10.78 10.37 -6.83
N ASN A 31 9.98 9.86 -5.90
CA ASN A 31 10.45 9.11 -4.75
C ASN A 31 11.24 7.85 -5.19
N THR A 32 10.70 7.09 -6.15
CA THR A 32 11.36 5.91 -6.70
C THR A 32 12.68 6.27 -7.38
N LEU A 33 12.71 7.36 -8.15
CA LEU A 33 13.92 7.84 -8.81
C LEU A 33 14.99 8.26 -7.81
N VAL A 34 14.64 8.99 -6.75
CA VAL A 34 15.59 9.42 -5.71
C VAL A 34 16.20 8.22 -4.97
N LEU A 35 15.35 7.27 -4.54
CA LEU A 35 15.79 6.08 -3.81
C LEU A 35 16.68 5.17 -4.67
N LEU A 36 16.41 5.08 -5.98
CA LEU A 36 17.23 4.31 -6.91
C LEU A 36 18.50 5.04 -7.36
N SER A 37 18.50 6.37 -7.43
CA SER A 37 19.67 7.12 -7.92
C SER A 37 20.80 7.18 -6.89
N LEU A 38 20.48 7.24 -5.60
CA LEU A 38 21.46 7.40 -4.55
C LEU A 38 22.07 6.05 -4.12
N ARG A 39 23.38 5.88 -4.33
CA ARG A 39 24.12 4.63 -4.04
C ARG A 39 24.05 4.20 -2.57
N THR A 40 23.95 5.15 -1.65
CA THR A 40 23.77 4.92 -0.21
C THR A 40 22.41 4.28 0.10
N PHE A 41 21.34 4.75 -0.54
CA PHE A 41 19.98 4.20 -0.38
C PHE A 41 19.84 2.83 -1.05
N ARG A 42 20.46 2.60 -2.21
CA ARG A 42 20.42 1.30 -2.92
C ARG A 42 20.93 0.11 -2.10
N LYS A 43 21.83 0.34 -1.14
CA LYS A 43 22.38 -0.71 -0.28
C LYS A 43 21.60 -0.90 1.02
N ASN A 44 20.66 0.00 1.32
CA ASN A 44 19.90 0.00 2.56
C ASN A 44 18.59 -0.81 2.37
N SER A 45 18.33 -1.75 3.29
CA SER A 45 17.15 -2.63 3.26
C SER A 45 15.83 -1.86 3.43
N CYS A 46 15.77 -0.91 4.37
CA CYS A 46 14.62 -0.04 4.59
C CYS A 46 14.26 0.76 3.32
N ALA A 47 15.26 1.42 2.72
CA ALA A 47 15.07 2.16 1.46
C ALA A 47 14.56 1.29 0.31
N PHE A 48 15.00 0.03 0.24
CA PHE A 48 14.49 -0.94 -0.72
C PHE A 48 13.01 -1.25 -0.51
N TYR A 49 12.58 -1.53 0.73
CA TYR A 49 11.15 -1.73 1.02
C TYR A 49 10.30 -0.52 0.64
N LEU A 50 10.78 0.70 0.94
CA LEU A 50 10.09 1.95 0.57
C LEU A 50 9.99 2.15 -0.95
N THR A 51 11.00 1.71 -1.69
CA THR A 51 10.99 1.73 -3.17
C THR A 51 9.91 0.79 -3.71
N ILE A 52 9.88 -0.46 -3.23
CA ILE A 52 8.88 -1.45 -3.65
C ILE A 52 7.47 -0.97 -3.28
N MET A 53 7.29 -0.45 -2.06
CA MET A 53 6.03 0.15 -1.62
C MET A 53 5.56 1.26 -2.59
N SER A 54 6.47 2.15 -3.00
CA SER A 54 6.17 3.24 -3.94
C SER A 54 5.69 2.72 -5.30
N ILE A 55 6.34 1.69 -5.85
CA ILE A 55 5.95 1.05 -7.12
C ILE A 55 4.54 0.45 -7.01
N PHE A 56 4.26 -0.31 -5.95
CA PHE A 56 2.94 -0.91 -5.75
C PHE A 56 1.84 0.12 -5.47
N ASN A 57 2.16 1.23 -4.79
CA ASN A 57 1.23 2.34 -4.61
C ASN A 57 0.85 2.98 -5.94
N ILE A 58 1.78 3.16 -6.87
CA ILE A 58 1.46 3.63 -8.23
C ILE A 58 0.51 2.65 -8.92
N GLY A 59 0.79 1.34 -8.86
CA GLY A 59 -0.11 0.30 -9.41
C GLY A 59 -1.52 0.34 -8.80
N GLN A 60 -1.62 0.61 -7.50
CA GLN A 60 -2.89 0.80 -6.80
C GLN A 60 -3.64 2.05 -7.30
N LEU A 61 -2.95 3.17 -7.56
CA LEU A 61 -3.57 4.38 -8.10
C LEU A 61 -4.21 4.13 -9.47
N PHE A 62 -3.53 3.36 -10.34
CA PHE A 62 -4.06 3.01 -11.67
C PHE A 62 -5.28 2.07 -11.62
N THR A 63 -5.29 1.08 -10.74
CA THR A 63 -6.40 0.11 -10.68
C THR A 63 -7.54 0.54 -9.76
N GLY A 64 -7.25 1.39 -8.78
CA GLY A 64 -8.21 1.93 -7.83
C GLY A 64 -8.82 3.25 -8.30
N LEU A 65 -8.01 4.31 -8.26
CA LEU A 65 -8.46 5.69 -8.39
C LEU A 65 -8.73 6.06 -9.85
N PHE A 66 -7.81 5.75 -10.76
CA PHE A 66 -7.98 6.06 -12.19
C PHE A 66 -9.25 5.41 -12.76
N SER A 67 -9.49 4.14 -12.47
CA SER A 67 -10.72 3.45 -12.87
C SER A 67 -12.00 4.10 -12.33
N ARG A 68 -11.95 4.68 -11.11
CA ARG A 68 -13.10 5.41 -10.53
C ARG A 68 -13.31 6.78 -11.18
N ILE A 69 -12.22 7.47 -11.51
CA ILE A 69 -12.25 8.74 -12.25
C ILE A 69 -12.88 8.50 -13.63
N MET A 70 -12.38 7.50 -14.39
CA MET A 70 -12.93 7.16 -15.71
C MET A 70 -14.42 6.82 -15.66
N ASN A 71 -14.86 6.01 -14.69
CA ASN A 71 -16.28 5.71 -14.51
C ASN A 71 -17.09 6.98 -14.19
N SER A 72 -16.54 7.90 -13.39
CA SER A 72 -17.24 9.14 -13.02
C SER A 72 -17.35 10.14 -14.16
N LEU A 73 -16.36 10.19 -15.07
CA LEU A 73 -16.34 11.09 -16.24
C LEU A 73 -17.20 10.58 -17.40
N TYR A 74 -17.10 9.28 -17.73
CA TYR A 74 -17.71 8.73 -18.95
C TYR A 74 -18.97 7.89 -18.70
N ASP A 75 -19.32 7.64 -17.43
CA ASP A 75 -20.40 6.73 -17.01
C ASP A 75 -20.27 5.30 -17.57
N ILE A 76 -19.05 4.95 -17.99
CA ILE A 76 -18.68 3.62 -18.50
C ILE A 76 -17.84 2.94 -17.42
N ASP A 77 -18.37 1.86 -16.84
CA ASP A 77 -17.62 1.00 -15.95
C ASP A 77 -16.98 -0.14 -16.74
N GLY A 78 -15.66 -0.08 -16.92
CA GLY A 78 -14.90 -1.14 -17.59
C GLY A 78 -15.04 -2.52 -16.93
N THR A 79 -15.44 -2.57 -15.65
CA THR A 79 -15.72 -3.84 -14.96
C THR A 79 -17.06 -4.45 -15.39
N GLU A 80 -17.97 -3.68 -15.98
CA GLU A 80 -19.23 -4.17 -16.54
C GLU A 80 -19.05 -4.66 -17.98
N THR A 81 -18.07 -4.13 -18.71
CA THR A 81 -17.84 -4.48 -20.12
C THR A 81 -16.95 -5.72 -20.29
N SER A 82 -15.94 -5.90 -19.44
CA SER A 82 -14.99 -7.01 -19.55
C SER A 82 -14.92 -7.84 -18.27
N LEU A 83 -15.26 -9.13 -18.40
CA LEU A 83 -15.13 -10.09 -17.30
C LEU A 83 -13.68 -10.24 -16.85
N PHE A 84 -12.74 -10.19 -17.79
CA PHE A 84 -11.32 -10.22 -17.49
C PHE A 84 -10.93 -9.02 -16.63
N TYR A 85 -11.33 -7.81 -17.02
CA TYR A 85 -11.01 -6.59 -16.27
C TYR A 85 -11.68 -6.56 -14.89
N CYS A 86 -12.93 -7.02 -14.79
CA CYS A 86 -13.64 -7.24 -13.53
C CYS A 86 -12.80 -8.05 -12.55
N LYS A 87 -12.33 -9.23 -12.94
CA LYS A 87 -11.51 -10.12 -12.09
C LYS A 87 -10.12 -9.53 -11.81
N PHE A 88 -9.45 -9.09 -12.87
CA PHE A 88 -8.08 -8.59 -12.81
C PHE A 88 -7.96 -7.36 -11.91
N ARG A 89 -8.91 -6.43 -11.98
CA ARG A 89 -8.90 -5.21 -11.17
C ARG A 89 -8.85 -5.50 -9.67
N PHE A 90 -9.75 -6.36 -9.18
CA PHE A 90 -9.80 -6.68 -7.75
C PHE A 90 -8.59 -7.50 -7.30
N TYR A 91 -8.16 -8.47 -8.11
CA TYR A 91 -6.97 -9.28 -7.85
C TYR A 91 -5.71 -8.43 -7.74
N PHE A 92 -5.45 -7.59 -8.75
CA PHE A 92 -4.27 -6.76 -8.80
C PHE A 92 -4.29 -5.67 -7.72
N PHE A 93 -5.43 -5.03 -7.50
CA PHE A 93 -5.59 -4.07 -6.41
C PHE A 93 -5.28 -4.69 -5.05
N HIS A 94 -5.78 -5.90 -4.78
CA HIS A 94 -5.48 -6.64 -3.55
C HIS A 94 -3.98 -6.85 -3.37
N ILE A 95 -3.30 -7.38 -4.39
CA ILE A 95 -1.84 -7.61 -4.35
C ILE A 95 -1.06 -6.32 -4.11
N CYS A 96 -1.42 -5.24 -4.81
CA CYS A 96 -0.77 -3.94 -4.65
C CYS A 96 -0.90 -3.43 -3.22
N THR A 97 -2.11 -3.43 -2.68
CA THR A 97 -2.38 -2.92 -1.33
C THR A 97 -1.68 -3.76 -0.27
N THR A 98 -1.80 -5.10 -0.30
CA THR A 98 -1.19 -5.95 0.73
C THR A 98 0.34 -5.95 0.65
N THR A 99 0.91 -5.91 -0.56
CA THR A 99 2.37 -5.85 -0.73
C THR A 99 2.92 -4.50 -0.25
N SER A 100 2.24 -3.39 -0.56
CA SER A 100 2.60 -2.06 -0.08
C SER A 100 2.60 -1.98 1.45
N LEU A 101 1.52 -2.45 2.09
CA LEU A 101 1.40 -2.46 3.55
C LEU A 101 2.42 -3.39 4.22
N THR A 102 2.70 -4.54 3.61
CA THR A 102 3.74 -5.45 4.10
C THR A 102 5.11 -4.78 4.03
N CYS A 103 5.41 -4.08 2.93
CA CYS A 103 6.66 -3.33 2.78
C CYS A 103 6.76 -2.20 3.80
N LEU A 104 5.67 -1.50 4.14
CA LEU A 104 5.66 -0.51 5.22
C LEU A 104 5.97 -1.14 6.59
N CYS A 105 5.37 -2.29 6.91
CA CYS A 105 5.65 -3.03 8.14
C CYS A 105 7.10 -3.51 8.20
N LEU A 106 7.62 -4.03 7.09
CA LEU A 106 9.02 -4.46 7.01
C LEU A 106 9.98 -3.28 7.07
N ALA A 107 9.65 -2.13 6.47
CA ALA A 107 10.45 -0.91 6.54
C ALA A 107 10.54 -0.35 7.97
N THR A 108 9.41 -0.27 8.68
CA THR A 108 9.36 0.15 10.10
C THR A 108 10.14 -0.80 11.00
N PHE A 109 9.99 -2.11 10.81
CA PHE A 109 10.74 -3.13 11.55
C PHE A 109 12.25 -3.07 11.26
N ASP A 110 12.63 -2.94 9.99
CA ASP A 110 14.03 -2.81 9.57
C ASP A 110 14.65 -1.54 10.15
N GLN A 111 13.91 -0.43 10.14
CA GLN A 111 14.35 0.83 10.73
C GLN A 111 14.50 0.73 12.26
N TYR A 112 13.64 -0.01 12.95
CA TYR A 112 13.82 -0.30 14.36
C TYR A 112 15.09 -1.12 14.61
N CYS A 113 15.31 -2.18 13.83
CA CYS A 113 16.48 -3.05 13.97
C CYS A 113 17.80 -2.32 13.65
N SER A 114 17.81 -1.45 12.65
CA SER A 114 18.98 -0.69 12.23
C SER A 114 19.41 0.35 13.27
N THR A 115 18.43 0.94 13.96
CA THR A 115 18.61 1.96 15.01
C THR A 115 18.85 1.36 16.39
N CYS A 116 18.64 0.04 16.56
CA CYS A 116 18.94 -0.66 17.79
C CYS A 116 20.44 -0.71 18.09
N SER A 117 20.78 -0.70 19.37
CA SER A 117 22.17 -0.73 19.86
C SER A 117 22.88 -2.06 19.68
N ARG A 118 22.09 -3.14 19.55
CA ARG A 118 22.57 -4.51 19.64
C ARG A 118 22.96 -4.99 18.22
N PRO A 119 24.23 -5.36 17.98
CA PRO A 119 24.70 -5.74 16.64
C PRO A 119 23.92 -6.90 16.01
N ARG A 120 23.45 -7.86 16.82
CA ARG A 120 22.63 -8.99 16.36
C ARG A 120 21.35 -8.55 15.64
N TRP A 121 20.73 -7.45 16.07
CA TRP A 121 19.51 -6.93 15.44
C TRP A 121 19.84 -6.18 14.14
N GLN A 122 20.95 -5.42 14.13
CA GLN A 122 21.42 -4.74 12.92
C GLN A 122 21.81 -5.73 11.81
N GLN A 123 22.24 -6.95 12.14
CA GLN A 123 22.55 -7.99 11.15
C GLN A 123 21.31 -8.47 10.37
N LEU A 124 20.11 -8.29 10.92
CA LEU A 124 18.85 -8.57 10.20
C LEU A 124 18.60 -7.56 9.07
N CYS A 125 19.17 -6.36 9.17
CA CYS A 125 19.08 -5.30 8.15
C CYS A 125 20.01 -5.58 6.97
N ASN A 126 19.71 -6.67 6.24
CA ASN A 126 20.47 -7.13 5.10
C ASN A 126 19.63 -7.04 3.83
N ILE A 127 20.17 -6.35 2.82
CA ILE A 127 19.50 -6.19 1.52
C ILE A 127 19.15 -7.53 0.85
N LYS A 128 19.97 -8.58 1.02
CA LYS A 128 19.68 -9.91 0.47
C LYS A 128 18.47 -10.55 1.15
N LEU A 129 18.35 -10.36 2.46
CA LEU A 129 17.18 -10.82 3.22
C LEU A 129 15.94 -10.03 2.78
N ALA A 130 16.06 -8.72 2.61
CA ALA A 130 14.97 -7.88 2.15
C ALA A 130 14.40 -8.31 0.79
N HIS A 131 15.26 -8.64 -0.18
CA HIS A 131 14.82 -9.18 -1.47
C HIS A 131 14.04 -10.49 -1.30
N ARG A 132 14.53 -11.42 -0.47
CA ARG A 132 13.86 -12.70 -0.20
C ARG A 132 12.49 -12.48 0.46
N LEU A 133 12.43 -11.60 1.47
CA LEU A 133 11.18 -11.31 2.18
C LEU A 133 10.13 -10.67 1.26
N VAL A 134 10.53 -9.72 0.40
CA VAL A 134 9.61 -9.13 -0.59
C VAL A 134 9.11 -10.18 -1.58
N ILE A 135 10.00 -11.01 -2.14
CA ILE A 135 9.60 -12.06 -3.10
C ILE A 135 8.63 -13.06 -2.46
N ILE A 136 8.95 -13.55 -1.26
CA ILE A 136 8.07 -14.45 -0.51
C ILE A 136 6.72 -13.79 -0.24
N SER A 137 6.71 -12.54 0.20
CA SER A 137 5.49 -11.79 0.48
C SER A 137 4.63 -11.64 -0.78
N MET A 138 5.23 -11.28 -1.92
CA MET A 138 4.51 -11.17 -3.20
C MET A 138 3.88 -12.50 -3.61
N ILE A 139 4.58 -13.63 -3.45
CA ILE A 139 4.03 -14.96 -3.74
C ILE A 139 2.86 -15.28 -2.83
N ILE A 140 3.00 -15.04 -1.51
CA ILE A 140 1.92 -15.25 -0.54
C ILE A 140 0.69 -14.43 -0.91
N TRP A 141 0.87 -13.14 -1.25
CA TRP A 141 -0.24 -12.26 -1.61
C TRP A 141 -0.87 -12.59 -2.95
N ALA A 142 -0.08 -13.07 -3.93
CA ALA A 142 -0.60 -13.58 -5.19
C ALA A 142 -1.48 -14.81 -4.97
N LEU A 143 -1.02 -15.77 -4.16
CA LEU A 143 -1.80 -16.97 -3.81
C LEU A 143 -3.07 -16.62 -3.02
N HIS A 144 -2.95 -15.75 -2.02
CA HIS A 144 -4.11 -15.25 -1.27
C HIS A 144 -5.09 -14.44 -2.15
N GLY A 145 -4.62 -13.89 -3.27
CA GLY A 145 -5.43 -13.16 -4.24
C GLY A 145 -6.30 -14.07 -5.12
N ILE A 146 -5.96 -15.35 -5.31
CA ILE A 146 -6.66 -16.25 -6.24
C ILE A 146 -8.20 -16.25 -6.09
N PRO A 147 -8.79 -16.25 -4.87
CA PRO A 147 -10.24 -16.16 -4.69
C PRO A 147 -10.90 -14.96 -5.37
N PHE A 148 -10.20 -13.84 -5.56
CA PHE A 148 -10.72 -12.69 -6.30
C PHE A 148 -10.94 -13.01 -7.78
N ILE A 149 -10.08 -13.83 -8.39
CA ILE A 149 -10.23 -14.26 -9.80
C ILE A 149 -11.35 -15.29 -9.92
N VAL A 150 -11.49 -16.18 -8.94
CA VAL A 150 -12.46 -17.29 -8.99
C VAL A 150 -13.88 -16.81 -8.72
N TYR A 151 -14.08 -16.01 -7.67
CA TYR A 151 -15.43 -15.71 -7.15
C TYR A 151 -16.06 -14.43 -7.71
N PHE A 152 -15.29 -13.48 -8.25
CA PHE A 152 -15.87 -12.31 -8.91
C PHE A 152 -16.36 -12.66 -10.30
N ASN A 153 -17.63 -12.39 -10.61
CA ASN A 153 -18.18 -12.59 -11.94
C ASN A 153 -19.17 -11.47 -12.28
N HIS A 154 -19.57 -11.46 -13.55
CA HIS A 154 -20.68 -10.64 -14.01
C HIS A 154 -22.00 -11.24 -13.56
N ILE A 155 -22.80 -10.42 -12.87
CA ILE A 155 -24.15 -10.77 -12.47
C ILE A 155 -25.07 -9.71 -13.07
N GLN A 156 -26.10 -10.18 -13.79
CA GLN A 156 -27.13 -9.32 -14.31
C GLN A 156 -28.19 -9.09 -13.24
N SER A 157 -28.45 -7.83 -12.91
CA SER A 157 -29.52 -7.48 -11.98
C SER A 157 -30.89 -7.83 -12.60
N PRO A 158 -31.74 -8.62 -11.90
CA PRO A 158 -33.05 -9.00 -12.43
C PRO A 158 -34.00 -7.80 -12.58
N ILE A 159 -33.74 -6.70 -11.86
CA ILE A 159 -34.60 -5.51 -11.83
C ILE A 159 -34.18 -4.50 -12.91
N THR A 160 -32.88 -4.18 -12.96
CA THR A 160 -32.37 -3.10 -13.83
C THR A 160 -31.79 -3.62 -15.14
N LYS A 161 -31.70 -4.95 -15.32
CA LYS A 161 -30.99 -5.63 -16.42
C LYS A 161 -29.52 -5.22 -16.58
N LYS A 162 -28.97 -4.45 -15.62
CA LYS A 162 -27.61 -3.95 -15.63
C LYS A 162 -26.64 -5.06 -15.23
N ILE A 163 -25.53 -5.17 -15.95
CA ILE A 163 -24.43 -6.08 -15.61
C ILE A 163 -23.60 -5.41 -14.53
N THR A 164 -23.28 -6.15 -13.47
CA THR A 164 -22.41 -5.66 -12.39
C THR A 164 -21.35 -6.70 -12.06
N CYS A 165 -20.15 -6.22 -11.71
CA CYS A 165 -19.05 -7.07 -11.26
C CYS A 165 -19.12 -7.26 -9.75
N THR A 166 -19.49 -8.45 -9.30
CA THR A 166 -19.72 -8.74 -7.87
C THR A 166 -19.25 -10.15 -7.52
N SER A 167 -19.00 -10.39 -6.23
CA SER A 167 -18.65 -11.72 -5.75
C SER A 167 -19.89 -12.61 -5.73
N THR A 168 -19.77 -13.79 -6.33
CA THR A 168 -20.81 -14.83 -6.34
C THR A 168 -20.86 -15.64 -5.06
N ASN A 169 -19.78 -15.62 -4.25
CA ASN A 169 -19.66 -16.43 -3.05
C ASN A 169 -19.86 -15.58 -1.78
N VAL A 170 -20.90 -15.91 -1.02
CA VAL A 170 -21.26 -15.20 0.21
C VAL A 170 -20.22 -15.35 1.32
N ILE A 171 -19.60 -16.53 1.45
CA ILE A 171 -18.56 -16.82 2.46
C ILE A 171 -17.33 -15.96 2.17
N PHE A 172 -16.89 -15.90 0.92
CA PHE A 172 -15.77 -15.06 0.53
C PHE A 172 -16.07 -13.56 0.73
N THR A 173 -17.29 -13.13 0.45
CA THR A 173 -17.73 -11.75 0.70
C THR A 173 -17.64 -11.40 2.19
N GLN A 174 -18.09 -12.29 3.08
CA GLN A 174 -17.98 -12.12 4.52
C GLN A 174 -16.51 -12.14 4.98
N TYR A 175 -15.71 -13.08 4.51
CA TYR A 175 -14.27 -13.15 4.79
C TYR A 175 -13.57 -11.84 4.42
N ARG A 176 -13.88 -11.27 3.25
CA ARG A 176 -13.34 -9.98 2.82
C ARG A 176 -13.77 -8.83 3.74
N ALA A 177 -15.05 -8.77 4.08
CA ALA A 177 -15.62 -7.68 4.88
C ALA A 177 -15.13 -7.69 6.34
N PHE A 178 -15.00 -8.87 6.95
CA PHE A 178 -14.69 -9.00 8.38
C PHE A 178 -13.23 -9.33 8.69
N PHE A 179 -12.48 -9.92 7.76
CA PHE A 179 -11.10 -10.32 8.01
C PHE A 179 -10.09 -9.56 7.14
N ILE A 180 -10.28 -9.56 5.81
CA ILE A 180 -9.27 -8.95 4.91
C ILE A 180 -9.21 -7.43 5.12
N ILE A 181 -10.35 -6.74 4.99
CA ILE A 181 -10.39 -5.26 5.03
C ILE A 181 -9.98 -4.74 6.42
N PRO A 182 -10.67 -5.09 7.52
CA PRO A 182 -10.33 -4.54 8.83
C PRO A 182 -9.06 -5.16 9.40
N GLY A 183 -8.84 -6.47 9.23
CA GLY A 183 -7.70 -7.17 9.83
C GLY A 183 -6.41 -6.96 9.05
N LEU A 184 -6.34 -7.49 7.84
CA LEU A 184 -5.10 -7.54 7.04
C LEU A 184 -4.71 -6.18 6.43
N ILE A 185 -5.68 -5.38 6.01
CA ILE A 185 -5.43 -4.07 5.38
C ILE A 185 -5.47 -2.94 6.42
N GLY A 186 -6.17 -3.14 7.54
CA GLY A 186 -6.35 -2.12 8.57
C GLY A 186 -5.51 -2.32 9.82
N TYR A 187 -6.09 -2.94 10.83
CA TYR A 187 -5.54 -2.98 12.19
C TYR A 187 -4.15 -3.58 12.27
N LEU A 188 -3.90 -4.71 11.59
CA LEU A 188 -2.61 -5.41 11.68
C LEU A 188 -1.45 -4.55 11.15
N PRO A 189 -1.47 -4.04 9.90
CA PRO A 189 -0.37 -3.23 9.40
C PRO A 189 -0.22 -1.91 10.15
N VAL A 190 -1.33 -1.26 10.55
CA VAL A 190 -1.29 0.00 11.31
C VAL A 190 -0.65 -0.20 12.67
N THR A 191 -1.03 -1.24 13.43
CA THR A 191 -0.46 -1.52 14.76
C THR A 191 1.01 -1.88 14.70
N ILE A 192 1.41 -2.73 13.74
CA ILE A 192 2.83 -3.10 13.55
C ILE A 192 3.65 -1.87 13.17
N ALA A 193 3.20 -1.11 12.17
CA ALA A 193 3.95 0.02 11.65
C ALA A 193 4.07 1.17 12.68
N THR A 194 3.02 1.41 13.46
CA THR A 194 3.06 2.38 14.57
C THR A 194 3.99 1.95 15.69
N LEU A 195 3.88 0.71 16.14
CA LEU A 195 4.71 0.19 17.23
C LEU A 195 6.20 0.29 16.88
N PHE A 196 6.60 -0.28 15.74
CA PHE A 196 8.02 -0.27 15.33
C PHE A 196 8.49 1.10 14.86
N GLY A 197 7.63 1.90 14.22
CA GLY A 197 7.94 3.28 13.84
C GLY A 197 8.25 4.15 15.06
N LEU A 198 7.42 4.08 16.11
CA LEU A 198 7.66 4.80 17.37
C LEU A 198 8.93 4.32 18.06
N MET A 199 9.15 3.01 18.16
CA MET A 199 10.39 2.48 18.74
C MET A 199 11.64 2.93 17.97
N ALA A 200 11.60 2.92 16.63
CA ALA A 200 12.68 3.44 15.81
C ALA A 200 12.94 4.93 16.07
N TYR A 201 11.88 5.74 16.19
CA TYR A 201 11.99 7.16 16.54
C TYR A 201 12.67 7.39 17.90
N TYR A 202 12.25 6.65 18.93
CA TYR A 202 12.88 6.73 20.25
C TYR A 202 14.37 6.36 20.21
N ASN A 203 14.72 5.30 19.47
CA ASN A 203 16.11 4.88 19.31
C ASN A 203 16.95 5.94 18.60
N VAL A 204 16.46 6.57 17.52
CA VAL A 204 17.18 7.64 16.81
C VAL A 204 17.38 8.87 17.70
N LYS A 205 16.36 9.24 18.49
CA LYS A 205 16.48 10.35 19.44
C LYS A 205 17.56 10.07 20.49
N GLN A 206 17.63 8.85 20.99
CA GLN A 206 18.68 8.43 21.93
C GLN A 206 20.06 8.27 21.27
N ALA A 207 20.12 7.87 20.00
CA ALA A 207 21.37 7.73 19.25
C ALA A 207 22.11 9.07 19.04
N THR A 208 21.43 10.20 19.23
CA THR A 208 22.05 11.54 19.26
C THR A 208 23.12 11.67 20.35
N TYR A 209 23.00 10.89 21.42
CA TYR A 209 23.95 10.88 22.53
C TYR A 209 25.08 9.85 22.37
N ARG A 210 25.15 9.13 21.24
CA ARG A 210 26.16 8.08 21.00
C ARG A 210 27.04 8.40 19.81
N GLU A 211 28.28 7.91 19.84
CA GLU A 211 29.26 8.05 18.75
C GLU A 211 28.91 7.15 17.55
N VAL A 212 27.86 7.51 16.82
CA VAL A 212 27.52 6.91 15.51
C VAL A 212 28.10 7.82 14.42
N PRO A 213 28.72 7.28 13.36
CA PRO A 213 29.23 8.09 12.25
C PRO A 213 28.13 8.97 11.66
N LEU A 214 28.44 10.26 11.49
CA LEU A 214 27.48 11.32 11.12
C LEU A 214 26.64 10.98 9.89
N ILE A 215 27.27 10.40 8.86
CA ILE A 215 26.60 10.03 7.60
C ILE A 215 25.52 8.96 7.83
N ARG A 216 25.80 7.94 8.65
CA ARG A 216 24.83 6.87 8.96
C ARG A 216 23.68 7.41 9.79
N ARG A 217 23.99 8.29 10.75
CA ARG A 217 22.98 8.93 11.60
C ARG A 217 22.00 9.78 10.80
N GLU A 218 22.47 10.60 9.87
CA GLU A 218 21.59 11.45 9.07
C GLU A 218 20.70 10.62 8.13
N LEU A 219 21.26 9.55 7.54
CA LEU A 219 20.49 8.60 6.72
C LEU A 219 19.37 7.93 7.53
N ASP A 220 19.69 7.40 8.72
CA ASP A 220 18.72 6.72 9.59
C ASP A 220 17.64 7.71 10.08
N LYS A 221 18.01 8.97 10.33
CA LYS A 221 17.05 10.02 10.68
C LYS A 221 16.09 10.32 9.53
N GLN A 222 16.59 10.51 8.31
CA GLN A 222 15.77 10.77 7.12
C GLN A 222 14.80 9.61 6.84
N LEU A 223 15.28 8.37 6.88
CA LEU A 223 14.45 7.18 6.67
C LEU A 223 13.39 7.02 7.76
N THR A 224 13.75 7.26 9.04
CA THR A 224 12.80 7.19 10.15
C THR A 224 11.70 8.25 10.00
N ILE A 225 12.05 9.48 9.63
CA ILE A 225 11.07 10.55 9.37
C ILE A 225 10.13 10.14 8.23
N MET A 226 10.68 9.64 7.11
CA MET A 226 9.90 9.21 5.96
C MET A 226 8.90 8.10 6.34
N VAL A 227 9.35 7.10 7.09
CA VAL A 227 8.52 6.01 7.57
C VAL A 227 7.42 6.50 8.52
N LEU A 228 7.74 7.38 9.48
CA LEU A 228 6.75 7.94 10.40
C LEU A 228 5.65 8.73 9.68
N VAL A 229 6.03 9.54 8.69
CA VAL A 229 5.05 10.26 7.86
C VAL A 229 4.12 9.28 7.16
N GLN A 230 4.65 8.18 6.61
CA GLN A 230 3.84 7.14 5.97
C GLN A 230 2.93 6.38 6.93
N VAL A 231 3.24 6.33 8.23
CA VAL A 231 2.40 5.70 9.27
C VAL A 231 1.23 6.60 9.69
N ILE A 232 1.39 7.92 9.66
CA ILE A 232 0.34 8.87 10.05
C ILE A 232 -0.86 8.79 9.08
N PHE A 233 -0.63 8.65 7.78
CA PHE A 233 -1.71 8.63 6.79
C PHE A 233 -2.70 7.46 6.96
N PRO A 234 -2.27 6.19 7.14
CA PRO A 234 -3.16 5.09 7.47
C PRO A 234 -3.89 5.28 8.80
N LEU A 235 -3.23 5.79 9.84
CA LEU A 235 -3.86 6.04 11.14
C LEU A 235 -5.07 6.97 11.03
N VAL A 236 -4.92 8.08 10.29
CA VAL A 236 -6.01 9.04 10.07
C VAL A 236 -7.16 8.45 9.27
N ASN A 237 -6.90 7.50 8.37
CA ASN A 237 -7.96 6.84 7.61
C ASN A 237 -8.74 5.79 8.42
N PHE A 238 -8.19 5.31 9.54
CA PHE A 238 -8.81 4.27 10.38
C PHE A 238 -9.40 4.80 11.70
N MET A 239 -9.13 6.06 12.08
CA MET A 239 -9.87 6.79 13.12
C MET A 239 -11.17 7.38 12.57
#